data_AF-A0A709PBL7-F1
#
_entry.id   AF-A0A709PBL7-F1
#
_cell.length_a   1.000
_cell.length_b   1.000
_cell.length_c   1.000
_cell.angle_alpha   90.00
_cell.angle_beta   90.00
_cell.angle_gamma   90.00
#
_symmetry.space_group_name_H-M   'P 1'
#
loop_
_entity.id
_entity.type
_entity.pdbx_description
1 polymer ?
#
loop_
_entity_poly.entity_id
_entity_poly.type
_entity_poly.pdbx_seq_one_letter_code
_entity_poly.pdbx_strand_id
1 'polypeptide(L)'
;PDDWVMVPKKLTAENGAKSLLSGEFLETTFISFPECLADEECESCDGSGRIKIEVPVSWTTIKAIWNKGVEHFRSSTATGDN
;
A
#
# COMPACT_ATOMS: atom_id res chain seq x y z
N PRO A 1 -3.78 -27.15 8.70
CA PRO A 1 -2.49 -26.97 9.41
C PRO A 1 -2.61 -25.86 10.45
N ASP A 2 -1.96 -26.02 11.60
CA ASP A 2 -2.17 -25.16 12.78
C ASP A 2 -1.65 -23.72 12.63
N ASP A 3 -0.93 -23.43 11.55
CA ASP A 3 -0.36 -22.10 11.25
C ASP A 3 -1.25 -21.22 10.36
N TRP A 4 -2.51 -21.61 10.11
CA TRP A 4 -3.42 -20.85 9.25
C TRP A 4 -4.47 -20.11 10.04
N VAL A 5 -4.56 -18.79 9.81
CA VAL A 5 -5.67 -17.97 10.29
C VAL A 5 -6.71 -17.78 9.20
N MET A 6 -7.98 -17.89 9.57
CA MET A 6 -9.08 -17.58 8.67
C MET A 6 -9.22 -16.07 8.53
N VAL A 7 -9.18 -15.58 7.29
CA VAL A 7 -9.30 -14.16 6.96
C VAL A 7 -10.45 -13.91 5.98
N PRO A 8 -11.01 -12.69 5.93
CA PRO A 8 -12.08 -12.37 4.98
C PRO A 8 -11.63 -12.46 3.52
N LYS A 9 -12.47 -13.07 2.68
CA LYS A 9 -12.24 -13.13 1.21
C LYS A 9 -12.26 -11.74 0.55
N LYS A 10 -12.91 -10.75 1.17
CA LYS A 10 -13.01 -9.37 0.69
C LYS A 10 -12.83 -8.43 1.86
N LEU A 11 -11.99 -7.42 1.70
CA LEU A 11 -11.80 -6.39 2.71
C LEU A 11 -12.88 -5.32 2.57
N THR A 12 -13.56 -5.00 3.67
CA THR A 12 -14.56 -3.94 3.73
C THR A 12 -14.40 -3.11 5.00
N ALA A 13 -15.16 -2.03 5.14
CA ALA A 13 -15.16 -1.28 6.41
C ALA A 13 -15.97 -2.04 7.47
N GLU A 14 -17.05 -2.67 7.06
CA GLU A 14 -18.03 -3.37 7.90
C GLU A 14 -17.45 -4.61 8.58
N ASN A 15 -16.47 -5.27 7.97
CA ASN A 15 -15.74 -6.37 8.59
C ASN A 15 -14.49 -5.93 9.37
N GLY A 16 -14.32 -4.64 9.61
CA GLY A 16 -13.23 -4.07 10.40
C GLY A 16 -11.89 -3.95 9.66
N ALA A 17 -11.75 -4.52 8.46
CA ALA A 17 -10.47 -4.55 7.76
C ALA A 17 -9.92 -3.15 7.43
N LYS A 18 -10.80 -2.17 7.13
CA LYS A 18 -10.36 -0.80 6.86
C LYS A 18 -9.67 -0.17 8.06
N SER A 19 -10.25 -0.33 9.25
CA SER A 19 -9.66 0.23 10.48
C SER A 19 -8.35 -0.48 10.85
N LEU A 20 -8.24 -1.78 10.56
CA LEU A 20 -7.05 -2.57 10.87
C LEU A 20 -5.86 -2.25 9.95
N LEU A 21 -6.10 -1.93 8.67
CA LEU A 21 -5.03 -1.89 7.66
C LEU A 21 -4.69 -0.47 7.17
N SER A 22 -5.57 0.52 7.40
CA SER A 22 -5.31 1.89 6.94
C SER A 22 -4.23 2.53 7.80
N GLY A 23 -3.12 2.95 7.18
CA GLY A 23 -1.99 3.57 7.88
C GLY A 23 -0.86 2.59 8.24
N GLU A 24 -1.11 1.29 8.21
CA GLU A 24 -0.12 0.26 8.55
C GLU A 24 0.97 0.09 7.49
N PHE A 25 0.64 0.39 6.23
CA PHE A 25 1.58 0.29 5.12
C PHE A 25 1.94 1.69 4.64
N LEU A 26 3.24 1.97 4.54
CA LEU A 26 3.77 3.19 3.96
C LEU A 26 4.49 2.87 2.65
N GLU A 27 4.40 3.79 1.68
CA GLU A 27 5.21 3.77 0.48
C GLU A 27 6.08 5.03 0.43
N THR A 28 7.32 4.86 -0.02
CA THR A 28 8.20 5.98 -0.33
C THR A 28 7.72 6.64 -1.62
N THR A 29 7.48 7.94 -1.59
CA THR A 29 7.21 8.75 -2.77
C THR A 29 8.00 10.06 -2.74
N PHE A 30 7.97 10.80 -3.85
CA PHE A 30 8.63 12.09 -3.98
C PHE A 30 7.59 13.15 -4.31
N ILE A 31 7.53 14.19 -3.48
CA ILE A 31 6.75 15.39 -3.82
C ILE A 31 7.67 16.47 -4.37
N SER A 32 7.20 17.18 -5.39
CA SER A 32 7.91 18.34 -5.95
C SER A 32 7.36 19.61 -5.34
N PHE A 33 8.22 20.55 -4.98
CA PHE A 33 7.79 21.89 -4.55
C PHE A 33 7.90 22.85 -5.74
N PRO A 34 6.78 23.39 -6.24
CA PRO A 34 6.82 24.35 -7.34
C PRO A 34 7.65 25.59 -7.01
N GLU A 35 7.73 25.95 -5.73
CA GLU A 35 8.41 27.14 -5.22
C GLU A 35 9.94 27.00 -5.24
N CYS A 36 10.48 25.77 -5.15
CA CYS A 36 11.93 25.53 -5.24
C CYS A 36 12.44 25.34 -6.67
N LEU A 37 11.58 25.51 -7.70
CA LEU A 37 12.01 25.51 -9.10
C LEU A 37 12.66 26.84 -9.53
N ALA A 38 12.57 27.88 -8.71
CA ALA A 38 13.09 29.22 -9.00
C ALA A 38 14.41 29.55 -8.28
N ASP A 39 14.75 28.82 -7.20
CA ASP A 39 15.98 29.01 -6.43
C ASP A 39 16.83 27.73 -6.46
N GLU A 40 17.97 27.78 -7.16
CA GLU A 40 18.94 26.68 -7.26
C GLU A 40 19.62 26.35 -5.91
N GLU A 41 19.48 27.20 -4.90
CA GLU A 41 19.99 27.04 -3.54
C GLU A 41 18.88 26.82 -2.49
N CYS A 42 17.74 26.22 -2.86
CA CYS A 42 16.68 25.90 -1.89
C CYS A 42 17.18 24.89 -0.83
N GLU A 43 17.50 25.40 0.38
CA GLU A 43 18.00 24.63 1.54
C GLU A 43 17.06 23.48 1.95
N SER A 44 15.77 23.58 1.61
CA SER A 44 14.77 22.58 1.97
C SER A 44 14.79 21.34 1.07
N CYS A 45 15.38 21.42 -0.12
CA CYS A 45 15.45 20.30 -1.06
C CYS A 45 16.85 20.02 -1.62
N ASP A 46 17.90 20.69 -1.11
CA ASP A 46 19.29 20.52 -1.55
C ASP A 46 19.44 20.60 -3.09
N GLY A 47 18.75 21.57 -3.69
CA GLY A 47 18.73 21.77 -5.15
C GLY A 47 18.01 20.69 -5.98
N SER A 48 17.50 19.61 -5.39
CA SER A 48 16.85 18.51 -6.13
C SER A 48 15.43 18.82 -6.61
N GLY A 49 14.80 19.87 -6.07
CA GLY A 49 13.41 20.24 -6.34
C GLY A 49 12.37 19.23 -5.84
N ARG A 50 12.79 18.17 -5.13
CA ARG A 50 11.92 17.10 -4.63
C ARG A 50 12.34 16.63 -3.24
N ILE A 51 11.37 16.28 -2.40
CA ILE A 51 11.67 15.61 -1.12
C ILE A 51 11.14 14.19 -1.12
N LYS A 52 11.90 13.29 -0.49
CA LYS A 52 11.46 11.94 -0.19
C LYS A 52 10.52 11.97 1.00
N ILE A 53 9.33 11.41 0.85
CA ILE A 53 8.36 11.26 1.93
C ILE A 53 7.84 9.84 2.00
N GLU A 54 7.31 9.47 3.15
CA GLU A 54 6.55 8.23 3.35
C GLU A 54 5.08 8.59 3.45
N VAL A 55 4.27 7.99 2.57
CA VAL A 55 2.82 8.19 2.56
C VAL A 55 2.10 6.88 2.81
N PRO A 56 0.97 6.88 3.55
CA PRO A 56 0.17 5.69 3.71
C PRO A 56 -0.32 5.14 2.37
N VAL A 57 -0.15 3.83 2.17
CA VAL A 57 -0.71 3.13 1.01
C VAL A 57 -2.23 3.27 1.04
N SER A 58 -2.80 3.68 -0.09
CA SER A 58 -4.24 3.94 -0.16
C SER A 58 -5.08 2.69 0.14
N TRP A 59 -6.24 2.88 0.76
CA TRP A 59 -7.21 1.80 1.00
C TRP A 59 -7.59 1.05 -0.29
N THR A 60 -7.67 1.76 -1.41
CA THR A 60 -7.92 1.18 -2.73
C THR A 60 -6.80 0.26 -3.19
N THR A 61 -5.54 0.64 -3.00
CA THR A 61 -4.37 -0.18 -3.33
C THR A 61 -4.29 -1.43 -2.45
N ILE A 62 -4.50 -1.28 -1.14
CA ILE A 62 -4.53 -2.42 -0.20
C ILE A 62 -5.56 -3.47 -0.65
N LYS A 63 -6.79 -3.04 -1.00
CA LYS A 63 -7.83 -3.94 -1.53
C LYS A 63 -7.40 -4.65 -2.81
N ALA A 64 -6.74 -3.94 -3.73
CA ALA A 64 -6.30 -4.52 -5.01
C ALA A 64 -5.26 -5.62 -4.78
N ILE A 65 -4.27 -5.38 -3.92
CA ILE A 65 -3.26 -6.37 -3.54
C ILE A 65 -3.90 -7.59 -2.86
N TRP A 66 -4.78 -7.35 -1.89
CA TRP A 66 -5.48 -8.43 -1.19
C TRP A 66 -6.28 -9.32 -2.14
N ASN A 67 -7.04 -8.71 -3.06
CA ASN A 67 -7.82 -9.44 -4.05
C ASN A 67 -6.93 -10.32 -4.94
N LYS A 68 -5.74 -9.83 -5.34
CA LYS A 68 -4.76 -10.63 -6.09
C LYS A 68 -4.27 -11.85 -5.31
N GLY A 69 -4.00 -11.68 -4.01
CA GLY A 69 -3.65 -12.80 -3.13
C GLY A 69 -4.79 -13.83 -3.02
N VAL A 70 -6.01 -13.37 -2.76
CA VAL A 70 -7.20 -14.24 -2.69
C VAL A 70 -7.46 -14.97 -4.02
N GLU A 71 -7.31 -14.29 -5.16
CA GLU A 71 -7.41 -14.90 -6.50
C GLU A 71 -6.39 -16.03 -6.69
N HIS A 72 -5.12 -15.78 -6.37
CA HIS A 72 -4.05 -16.77 -6.47
C HIS A 72 -4.39 -18.02 -5.65
N PHE A 73 -4.68 -17.86 -4.36
CA PHE A 73 -4.95 -19.01 -3.49
C PHE A 73 -6.25 -19.73 -3.84
N ARG A 74 -7.27 -19.03 -4.36
CA ARG A 74 -8.46 -19.68 -4.93
C ARG A 74 -8.12 -20.55 -6.14
N SER A 75 -7.31 -20.05 -7.06
CA SER A 75 -6.89 -20.85 -8.22
C SER A 75 -6.02 -22.05 -7.81
N SER A 76 -5.15 -21.88 -6.81
CA SER A 76 -4.32 -22.98 -6.28
C SER A 76 -5.18 -24.09 -5.65
N THR A 77 -6.29 -23.75 -5.01
CA THR A 77 -7.24 -24.77 -4.52
C THR A 77 -8.02 -25.51 -5.62
N ALA A 78 -8.06 -24.97 -6.85
CA ALA A 78 -8.77 -25.60 -7.98
C ALA A 78 -7.88 -26.54 -8.80
N THR A 79 -6.54 -26.44 -8.67
CA THR A 79 -5.59 -27.28 -9.41
C THR A 79 -5.12 -28.50 -8.63
N GLY A 80 -5.34 -28.56 -7.31
CA GLY A 80 -5.23 -29.80 -6.54
C GLY A 80 -3.90 -30.53 -6.70
N ASP A 81 -2.80 -29.92 -6.25
CA ASP A 81 -1.65 -30.70 -5.81
C ASP A 81 -1.72 -30.76 -4.27
N ASN A 82 -1.98 -31.99 -3.82
CA ASN A 82 -2.16 -32.43 -2.44
C ASN A 82 -0.80 -32.74 -1.82
#